data_AF-A0A8C6Y6B5-F1
#
_entry.id   AF-A0A8C6Y6B5-F1
#
_cell.length_a   1.000
_cell.length_b   1.000
_cell.length_c   1.000
_cell.angle_alpha   90.00
_cell.angle_beta   90.00
_cell.angle_gamma   90.00
#
_symmetry.space_group_name_H-M   'P 1'
#
loop_
_entity.id
_entity.type
_entity.pdbx_description
1 polymer ?
#
loop_
_entity_poly.entity_id
_entity_poly.type
_entity_poly.pdbx_seq_one_letter_code
_entity_poly.pdbx_strand_id
1 'polypeptide(L)'
;SWGPSKINSEFLTQQKLRADNAQLSQQVALLTAQAAQMQAVWLCRKCLVVVPDKFDGSLAQFPAFLGQCQLYMSLRPEDFPTDRDKVGFLISLLSGSAAHWAMPLLTQPNQLLDNYAEFCHQFKAMFEEPVQTQTASR
;
A
#
# COMPACT_ATOMS: atom_id res chain seq x y z
N SER A 1 6.60 -13.68 68.20
CA SER A 1 8.02 -13.85 67.86
C SER A 1 8.11 -14.17 66.38
N TRP A 2 8.54 -13.22 65.54
CA TRP A 2 8.82 -13.49 64.13
C TRP A 2 10.20 -14.15 64.06
N GLY A 3 10.24 -15.43 63.73
CA GLY A 3 11.50 -16.18 63.64
C GLY A 3 12.34 -15.74 62.43
N PRO A 4 13.68 -15.73 62.53
CA PRO A 4 14.60 -15.29 61.47
C PRO A 4 14.37 -15.99 60.12
N SER A 5 13.83 -17.21 60.13
CA SER A 5 13.49 -17.99 58.93
C SER A 5 12.38 -17.35 58.07
N LYS A 6 11.39 -16.69 58.68
CA LYS A 6 10.27 -16.06 57.96
C LYS A 6 10.74 -14.79 57.23
N ILE A 7 11.56 -13.99 57.90
CA ILE A 7 12.17 -12.77 57.33
C ILE A 7 13.05 -13.11 56.13
N ASN A 8 13.81 -14.20 56.21
CA ASN A 8 14.64 -14.66 55.10
C ASN A 8 13.80 -15.12 53.90
N SER A 9 12.65 -15.80 54.14
CA SER A 9 11.74 -16.22 53.07
C SER A 9 11.06 -15.05 52.35
N GLU A 10 10.66 -14.01 53.07
CA GLU A 10 10.07 -12.79 52.49
C GLU A 10 11.10 -12.00 51.68
N PHE A 11 12.34 -11.92 52.19
CA PHE A 11 13.44 -11.29 51.47
C PHE A 11 13.76 -11.99 50.14
N LEU A 12 13.83 -13.33 50.15
CA LEU A 12 14.05 -14.13 48.95
C LEU A 12 12.91 -13.97 47.94
N THR A 13 11.66 -13.92 48.43
CA THR A 13 10.48 -13.69 47.59
C THR A 13 10.51 -12.30 46.96
N GLN A 14 10.85 -11.28 47.73
CA GLN A 14 10.96 -9.90 47.25
C GLN A 14 12.10 -9.75 46.23
N GLN A 15 13.22 -10.43 46.44
CA GLN A 15 14.34 -10.45 45.50
C GLN A 15 13.95 -11.12 44.18
N LYS A 16 13.21 -12.24 44.24
CA LYS A 16 12.71 -12.92 43.05
C LYS A 16 11.74 -12.06 42.24
N LEU A 17 10.79 -11.40 42.91
CA LEU A 17 9.86 -10.47 42.26
C LEU A 17 10.58 -9.30 41.56
N ARG A 18 11.65 -8.77 42.17
CA ARG A 18 12.47 -7.72 41.54
C ARG A 18 13.19 -8.23 40.29
N ALA A 19 13.73 -9.44 40.35
CA ALA A 19 14.39 -10.07 39.19
C ALA A 19 13.40 -10.30 38.05
N ASP A 20 12.21 -10.81 38.35
CA ASP A 20 11.18 -11.09 37.35
C ASP A 20 10.64 -9.78 36.74
N ASN A 21 10.41 -8.74 37.54
CA ASN A 21 10.04 -7.41 37.04
C ASN A 21 11.13 -6.78 36.15
N ALA A 22 12.41 -6.97 36.50
CA ALA A 22 13.52 -6.50 35.67
C ALA A 22 13.55 -7.24 34.32
N GLN A 23 13.31 -8.56 34.33
CA GLN A 23 13.22 -9.37 33.11
C GLN A 23 12.03 -8.95 32.23
N LEU A 24 10.85 -8.74 32.83
CA LEU A 24 9.67 -8.24 32.12
C LEU A 24 9.94 -6.87 31.50
N SER A 25 10.57 -5.97 32.26
CA SER A 25 10.93 -4.64 31.77
C SER A 25 11.90 -4.71 30.59
N GLN A 26 12.89 -5.62 30.62
CA GLN A 26 13.78 -5.85 29.48
C GLN A 26 13.05 -6.39 28.26
N GLN A 27 12.12 -7.34 28.42
CA GLN A 27 11.32 -7.85 27.30
C GLN A 27 10.45 -6.78 26.68
N VAL A 28 9.78 -5.96 27.49
CA VAL A 28 8.99 -4.83 27.01
C VAL A 28 9.86 -3.84 26.26
N ALA A 29 11.06 -3.53 26.76
CA ALA A 29 12.00 -2.64 26.08
C ALA A 29 12.42 -3.19 24.70
N LEU A 30 12.71 -4.49 24.60
CA LEU A 30 13.06 -5.15 23.34
C LEU A 30 11.90 -5.11 22.33
N LEU A 31 10.69 -5.48 22.75
CA LEU A 31 9.50 -5.44 21.90
C LEU A 31 9.18 -4.01 21.46
N THR A 32 9.34 -3.03 22.35
CA THR A 32 9.12 -1.61 22.04
C THR A 32 10.16 -1.11 21.03
N ALA A 33 11.43 -1.51 21.17
CA ALA A 33 12.47 -1.18 20.18
C ALA A 33 12.19 -1.82 18.81
N GLN A 34 11.70 -3.06 18.78
CA GLN A 34 11.29 -3.73 17.53
C GLN A 34 10.09 -3.01 16.88
N ALA A 35 9.10 -2.63 17.68
CA ALA A 35 7.95 -1.86 17.21
C ALA A 35 8.36 -0.46 16.71
N ALA A 36 9.31 0.20 17.37
CA ALA A 36 9.85 1.49 16.94
C ALA A 36 10.65 1.36 15.63
N GLN A 37 11.41 0.29 15.43
CA GLN A 37 12.08 0.00 14.16
C GLN A 37 11.07 -0.24 13.04
N MET A 38 10.02 -1.03 13.29
CA MET A 38 8.93 -1.20 12.31
C MET A 38 8.26 0.16 12.01
N GLN A 39 7.87 0.93 13.03
CA GLN A 39 7.25 2.25 12.85
C GLN A 39 8.15 3.26 12.16
N ALA A 40 9.46 3.26 12.40
CA ALA A 40 10.39 4.15 11.71
C ALA A 40 10.46 3.84 10.20
N VAL A 41 10.40 2.56 9.83
CA VAL A 41 10.23 2.14 8.44
C VAL A 41 8.91 2.68 7.87
N TRP A 42 7.79 2.55 8.60
CA TRP A 42 6.49 3.10 8.17
C TRP A 42 6.46 4.64 8.06
N LEU A 43 7.19 5.37 8.91
CA LEU A 43 7.18 6.83 8.95
C LEU A 43 8.12 7.46 7.91
N CYS A 44 9.26 6.82 7.60
CA CYS A 44 10.12 7.23 6.49
C CYS A 44 9.42 7.09 5.12
N ARG A 45 8.39 6.24 5.05
CA ARG A 45 7.59 5.91 3.86
C ARG A 45 6.37 6.78 3.63
N LYS A 46 6.11 7.79 4.47
CA LYS A 46 5.18 8.87 4.10
C LYS A 46 5.83 9.74 3.02
N CYS A 47 5.98 9.19 1.82
CA CYS A 47 6.22 9.98 0.63
C CYS A 47 5.03 10.93 0.52
N LEU A 48 5.27 12.24 0.65
CA LEU A 48 4.26 13.30 0.62
C LEU A 48 3.61 13.48 -0.76
N VAL A 49 3.69 12.46 -1.62
CA VAL A 49 3.13 12.51 -2.96
C VAL A 49 1.63 12.28 -2.87
N VAL A 50 0.92 13.27 -3.36
CA VAL A 50 -0.54 13.32 -3.39
C VAL A 50 -1.03 12.28 -4.39
N VAL A 51 -2.13 11.61 -4.05
CA VAL A 51 -2.81 10.68 -4.96
C VAL A 51 -3.23 11.46 -6.21
N PRO A 52 -2.99 10.93 -7.44
CA PRO A 52 -3.41 11.60 -8.66
C PRO A 52 -4.93 11.82 -8.72
N ASP A 53 -5.34 12.86 -9.44
CA ASP A 53 -6.76 13.17 -9.65
C ASP A 53 -7.46 12.09 -10.49
N LYS A 54 -8.80 12.07 -10.40
CA LYS A 54 -9.60 11.17 -11.22
C LYS A 54 -9.49 11.53 -12.71
N PHE A 55 -9.42 10.50 -13.56
CA PHE A 55 -9.35 10.63 -15.00
C PHE A 55 -10.71 10.31 -15.63
N ASP A 56 -11.25 11.22 -16.45
CA ASP A 56 -12.57 11.08 -17.07
C ASP A 56 -12.54 10.48 -18.49
N GLY A 57 -11.35 10.36 -19.08
CA GLY A 57 -11.11 9.95 -20.46
C GLY A 57 -10.58 11.05 -21.37
N SER A 58 -10.29 12.26 -20.85
CA SER A 58 -9.72 13.36 -21.63
C SER A 58 -8.33 13.03 -22.21
N LEU A 59 -8.24 12.83 -23.54
CA LEU A 59 -6.99 12.49 -24.23
C LEU A 59 -5.84 13.48 -23.92
N ALA A 60 -6.16 14.77 -23.79
CA ALA A 60 -5.18 15.81 -23.49
C ALA A 60 -4.55 15.66 -22.09
N GLN A 61 -5.28 15.08 -21.14
CA GLN A 61 -4.81 14.87 -19.76
C GLN A 61 -4.18 13.49 -19.55
N PHE A 62 -4.38 12.55 -20.48
CA PHE A 62 -3.94 11.17 -20.32
C PHE A 62 -2.43 11.00 -20.06
N PRO A 63 -1.50 11.66 -20.79
CA PRO A 63 -0.08 11.53 -20.52
C PRO A 63 0.31 11.99 -19.11
N ALA A 64 -0.29 13.08 -18.64
CA ALA A 64 -0.05 13.61 -17.31
C ALA A 64 -0.61 12.67 -16.23
N PHE A 65 -1.84 12.18 -16.41
CA PHE A 65 -2.48 11.23 -15.51
C PHE A 65 -1.66 9.94 -15.34
N LEU A 66 -1.28 9.30 -16.45
CA LEU A 66 -0.53 8.05 -16.41
C LEU A 66 0.86 8.25 -15.77
N GLY A 67 1.54 9.34 -16.11
CA GLY A 67 2.83 9.70 -15.52
C GLY A 67 2.75 9.91 -14.00
N GLN A 68 1.73 10.64 -13.53
CA GLN A 68 1.48 10.83 -12.10
C GLN A 68 1.19 9.51 -11.37
N CYS A 69 0.40 8.63 -11.97
CA CYS A 69 0.11 7.30 -11.41
C CYS A 69 1.38 6.44 -11.30
N GLN A 70 2.20 6.41 -12.36
CA GLN A 70 3.47 5.68 -12.37
C GLN A 70 4.44 6.20 -11.31
N LEU A 71 4.55 7.53 -11.18
CA LEU A 71 5.35 8.16 -10.14
C LEU A 71 4.84 7.76 -8.74
N TYR A 72 3.53 7.87 -8.50
CA TYR A 72 2.92 7.50 -7.22
C TYR A 72 3.23 6.05 -6.83
N MET A 73 3.06 5.11 -7.76
CA MET A 73 3.38 3.70 -7.54
C MET A 73 4.87 3.46 -7.31
N SER A 74 5.75 4.14 -8.06
CA SER A 74 7.21 4.00 -7.92
C SER A 74 7.73 4.46 -6.56
N LEU A 75 7.04 5.42 -5.93
CA LEU A 75 7.39 5.96 -4.62
C LEU A 75 6.78 5.15 -3.47
N ARG A 76 5.88 4.21 -3.76
CA ARG A 76 5.18 3.37 -2.78
C ARG A 76 5.11 1.90 -3.22
N PRO A 77 6.25 1.27 -3.56
CA PRO A 77 6.26 -0.10 -4.10
C PRO A 77 5.63 -1.13 -3.14
N GLU A 78 5.68 -0.88 -1.82
CA GLU A 78 5.04 -1.73 -0.81
C GLU A 78 3.51 -1.77 -0.87
N ASP A 79 2.87 -0.72 -1.40
CA ASP A 79 1.41 -0.67 -1.55
C ASP A 79 0.94 -1.35 -2.83
N PHE A 80 1.88 -1.65 -3.75
CA PHE A 80 1.61 -2.25 -5.05
C PHE A 80 2.47 -3.51 -5.28
N PRO A 81 2.38 -4.53 -4.40
CA PRO A 81 3.23 -5.72 -4.49
C PRO A 81 2.90 -6.60 -5.70
N THR A 82 1.70 -6.48 -6.27
CA THR A 82 1.30 -7.23 -7.46
C THR A 82 0.88 -6.32 -8.60
N ASP A 83 0.91 -6.84 -9.83
CA ASP A 83 0.39 -6.12 -10.98
C ASP A 83 -1.11 -5.86 -10.86
N ARG A 84 -1.85 -6.73 -10.18
CA ARG A 84 -3.26 -6.53 -9.87
C ARG A 84 -3.52 -5.32 -8.99
N ASP A 85 -2.64 -5.04 -8.02
CA ASP A 85 -2.75 -3.85 -7.17
C ASP A 85 -2.54 -2.57 -7.99
N LYS A 86 -1.56 -2.57 -8.90
CA LYS A 86 -1.29 -1.45 -9.81
C LYS A 86 -2.45 -1.17 -10.75
N VAL A 87 -2.98 -2.23 -11.38
CA VAL A 87 -4.12 -2.13 -12.30
C VAL A 87 -5.38 -1.68 -11.55
N GLY A 88 -5.64 -2.26 -10.37
CA GLY A 88 -6.76 -1.87 -9.51
C GLY A 88 -6.70 -0.39 -9.12
N PHE A 89 -5.51 0.12 -8.80
CA PHE A 89 -5.31 1.53 -8.51
C PHE A 89 -5.63 2.44 -9.71
N LEU A 90 -5.10 2.13 -10.90
CA LEU A 90 -5.42 2.88 -12.11
C LEU A 90 -6.93 2.90 -12.37
N ILE A 91 -7.60 1.74 -12.28
CA ILE A 91 -9.04 1.61 -12.48
C ILE A 91 -9.83 2.43 -11.44
N SER A 92 -9.38 2.46 -10.18
CA SER A 92 -10.04 3.21 -9.09
C SER A 92 -10.05 4.74 -9.31
N LEU A 93 -9.09 5.24 -10.09
CA LEU A 93 -8.97 6.64 -10.47
C LEU A 93 -9.75 6.98 -11.73
N LEU A 94 -10.31 5.99 -12.44
CA LEU A 94 -11.16 6.25 -13.60
C LEU A 94 -12.52 6.79 -13.18
N SER A 95 -13.06 7.64 -14.03
CA SER A 95 -14.38 8.26 -13.94
C SER A 95 -14.93 8.49 -15.35
N GLY A 96 -16.18 8.94 -15.46
CA GLY A 96 -16.77 9.30 -16.76
C GLY A 96 -16.61 8.19 -17.81
N SER A 97 -16.13 8.57 -19.00
CA SER A 97 -15.96 7.65 -20.13
C SER A 97 -14.87 6.59 -19.88
N ALA A 98 -13.82 6.93 -19.14
CA ALA A 98 -12.76 5.99 -18.82
C ALA A 98 -13.24 4.86 -17.89
N ALA A 99 -14.11 5.16 -16.93
CA ALA A 99 -14.73 4.14 -16.09
C ALA A 99 -15.63 3.18 -16.89
N HIS A 100 -16.35 3.69 -17.90
CA HIS A 100 -17.16 2.85 -18.79
C HIS A 100 -16.30 1.89 -19.61
N TRP A 101 -15.15 2.34 -20.10
CA TRP A 101 -14.19 1.49 -20.80
C TRP A 101 -13.64 0.36 -19.91
N ALA A 102 -13.41 0.62 -18.62
CA ALA A 102 -12.90 -0.39 -17.70
C ALA A 102 -13.95 -1.38 -17.18
N MET A 103 -15.24 -1.06 -17.28
CA MET A 103 -16.33 -1.89 -16.74
C MET A 103 -16.33 -3.36 -17.24
N PRO A 104 -16.11 -3.66 -18.54
CA PRO A 104 -16.03 -5.03 -19.03
C PRO A 104 -14.83 -5.79 -18.46
N LEU A 105 -13.73 -5.08 -18.17
CA LEU A 105 -12.52 -5.68 -17.57
C LEU A 105 -12.79 -6.19 -16.15
N LEU A 106 -13.70 -5.54 -15.42
CA LEU A 106 -14.06 -5.88 -14.03
C LEU A 106 -15.16 -6.94 -13.91
N THR A 107 -16.03 -7.04 -14.92
CA THR A 107 -17.21 -7.93 -14.87
C THR A 107 -16.92 -9.34 -15.40
N GLN A 108 -15.81 -9.53 -16.10
CA GLN A 108 -15.40 -10.82 -16.67
C GLN A 108 -14.01 -11.22 -16.16
N PRO A 109 -13.72 -12.52 -16.02
CA PRO A 109 -12.37 -12.97 -15.73
C PRO A 109 -11.43 -12.52 -16.85
N ASN A 110 -10.60 -11.54 -16.55
CA ASN A 110 -9.70 -10.93 -17.53
C ASN A 110 -8.27 -10.95 -16.99
N GLN A 111 -7.38 -11.66 -17.70
CA GLN A 111 -5.96 -11.75 -17.36
C GLN A 111 -5.25 -10.39 -17.42
N LEU A 112 -5.86 -9.41 -18.11
CA LEU A 112 -5.39 -8.04 -18.18
C LEU A 112 -5.39 -7.33 -16.81
N LEU A 113 -6.23 -7.77 -15.87
CA LEU A 113 -6.19 -7.27 -14.50
C LEU A 113 -4.93 -7.71 -13.73
N ASP A 114 -4.33 -8.82 -14.13
CA ASP A 114 -3.15 -9.40 -13.46
C ASP A 114 -1.84 -9.14 -14.24
N ASN A 115 -1.90 -8.32 -15.30
CA ASN A 115 -0.74 -7.95 -16.13
C ASN A 115 -0.71 -6.43 -16.36
N TYR A 116 0.15 -5.75 -15.61
CA TYR A 116 0.21 -4.28 -15.63
C TYR A 116 0.72 -3.73 -16.98
N ALA A 117 1.67 -4.43 -17.61
CA ALA A 117 2.26 -4.01 -18.87
C ALA A 117 1.22 -4.05 -20.01
N GLU A 118 0.46 -5.15 -20.10
CA GLU A 118 -0.58 -5.31 -21.11
C GLU A 118 -1.75 -4.35 -20.86
N PHE A 119 -2.14 -4.13 -19.59
CA PHE A 119 -3.11 -3.11 -19.24
C PHE A 119 -2.68 -1.73 -19.74
N CYS A 120 -1.44 -1.31 -19.46
CA CYS A 120 -0.92 -0.02 -19.90
C CYS A 120 -0.89 0.10 -21.42
N HIS A 121 -0.56 -0.97 -22.14
CA HIS A 121 -0.57 -0.98 -23.59
C HIS A 121 -1.98 -0.70 -24.15
N GLN A 122 -3.00 -1.41 -23.69
CA GLN A 122 -4.38 -1.16 -24.12
C GLN A 122 -4.91 0.20 -23.67
N PHE A 123 -4.53 0.63 -22.46
CA PHE A 123 -4.95 1.91 -21.91
C PHE A 123 -4.39 3.09 -22.73
N LYS A 124 -3.13 2.99 -23.17
CA LYS A 124 -2.52 3.95 -24.11
C LYS A 124 -3.17 3.89 -25.49
N ALA A 125 -3.42 2.71 -26.04
CA ALA A 125 -4.09 2.58 -27.33
C ALA A 125 -5.49 3.23 -27.33
N MET A 126 -6.19 3.23 -26.19
CA MET A 126 -7.51 3.84 -26.05
C MET A 126 -7.48 5.36 -25.84
N PHE A 127 -6.50 5.88 -25.08
CA PHE A 127 -6.52 7.27 -24.59
C PHE A 127 -5.31 8.14 -24.98
N GLU A 128 -4.30 7.57 -25.64
CA GLU A 128 -3.13 8.28 -26.17
C GLU A 128 -3.21 8.43 -27.70
N GLU A 129 -3.75 7.42 -28.40
CA GLU A 129 -3.97 7.50 -29.84
C GLU A 129 -5.33 8.15 -30.15
N PRO A 130 -5.40 9.09 -31.11
CA PRO A 130 -6.70 9.49 -31.64
C PRO A 130 -7.33 8.25 -32.27
N VAL A 131 -8.46 7.80 -31.71
CA VAL A 131 -9.35 6.85 -32.39
C VAL A 131 -9.49 7.37 -33.82
N GLN A 132 -8.89 6.66 -34.78
CA GLN A 132 -9.22 6.85 -36.18
C GLN A 132 -10.66 6.38 -36.30
N THR A 133 -11.59 7.30 -36.03
CA THR A 133 -12.99 7.11 -36.34
C THR A 133 -13.01 6.69 -37.79
N GLN A 134 -13.53 5.50 -38.07
CA GLN A 134 -13.84 5.07 -39.41
C GLN A 134 -14.86 6.05 -39.99
N THR A 135 -14.39 7.16 -40.55
CA THR A 135 -15.06 7.82 -41.66
C THR A 135 -14.64 7.06 -42.91
N ALA A 136 -15.30 5.93 -43.15
CA ALA A 136 -15.33 5.31 -44.46
C ALA A 136 -16.80 5.09 -44.80
N SER A 137 -17.32 6.07 -45.54
CA SER A 137 -18.57 6.03 -46.25
C SER A 137 -18.80 4.68 -46.96
N ARG A 138 -20.01 4.14 -46.83
CA ARG A 138 -20.76 3.64 -47.98
C ARG A 138 -22.26 3.72 -47.73
#